data_AF-A0A2N2PRI7-F1
#
_entry.id   AF-A0A2N2PRI7-F1
#
_cell.length_a   1.000
_cell.length_b   1.000
_cell.length_c   1.000
_cell.angle_alpha   90.00
_cell.angle_beta   90.00
_cell.angle_gamma   90.00
#
_symmetry.space_group_name_H-M   'P 1'
#
loop_
_entity.id
_entity.type
_entity.pdbx_description
1 polymer ?
#
loop_
_entity_poly.entity_id
_entity_poly.type
_entity_poly.pdbx_seq_one_letter_code
_entity_poly.pdbx_strand_id
1 'polypeptide(L)' 'MIHVDPALWQRGWQLFIERPDKDWSLTDCISFLVMQDRKIRRAFTSDHHFEQAGYVKLM' A
#
# COMPACT_ATOMS: atom_id res chain seq x y z
N MET A 1 5.99 -7.30 -13.40
CA MET A 1 6.40 -7.85 -12.09
C MET A 1 7.24 -6.78 -11.40
N ILE A 2 6.93 -6.43 -10.15
CA ILE A 2 7.72 -5.50 -9.33
C ILE A 2 8.31 -6.33 -8.20
N HIS A 3 9.63 -6.29 -8.05
CA HIS A 3 10.31 -6.93 -6.93
C HIS A 3 10.44 -5.94 -5.78
N VAL A 4 10.26 -6.41 -4.55
CA VAL A 4 10.50 -5.61 -3.36
C VAL A 4 12.01 -5.54 -3.13
N ASP A 5 12.61 -4.44 -3.54
CA ASP A 5 14.01 -4.14 -3.24
C ASP A 5 14.15 -3.58 -1.79
N PRO A 6 15.38 -3.47 -1.25
CA PRO A 6 15.58 -2.99 0.11
C PRO A 6 15.03 -1.57 0.37
N ALA A 7 15.01 -0.69 -0.63
CA ALA A 7 14.52 0.67 -0.47
C ALA A 7 12.98 0.71 -0.40
N LEU A 8 12.30 -0.07 -1.24
CA LEU A 8 10.85 -0.24 -1.17
C LEU A 8 10.44 -0.97 0.11
N TRP A 9 11.21 -1.98 0.54
CA TRP A 9 11.00 -2.64 1.83
C TRP A 9 11.06 -1.64 2.97
N GLN A 10 12.12 -0.81 3.03
CA GLN A 10 12.32 0.14 4.12
C GLN A 10 11.23 1.20 4.20
N ARG A 11 10.82 1.74 3.04
CA ARG A 11 9.69 2.68 2.98
C ARG A 11 8.38 2.02 3.42
N GLY A 12 8.14 0.77 3.00
CA GLY A 12 6.96 -0.01 3.40
C GLY A 12 6.93 -0.27 4.90
N TRP A 13 8.06 -0.64 5.48
CA TRP A 13 8.22 -0.82 6.92
C TRP A 13 7.99 0.47 7.70
N GLN A 14 8.55 1.59 7.22
CA GLN A 14 8.35 2.89 7.84
C GLN A 14 6.86 3.29 7.85
N LEU A 15 6.16 3.12 6.72
CA LEU A 15 4.73 3.41 6.66
C LEU A 15 3.92 2.52 7.61
N PHE A 16 4.28 1.23 7.72
CA PHE A 16 3.63 0.30 8.62
C PHE A 16 3.76 0.70 10.10
N ILE A 17 4.97 1.07 10.56
CA ILE A 17 5.19 1.48 11.95
C ILE A 17 4.61 2.87 12.27
N GLU A 18 4.46 3.75 11.28
CA GLU A 18 3.86 5.08 11.43
C GLU A 18 2.32 5.05 11.47
N ARG A 19 1.70 3.88 11.20
CA ARG A 19 0.24 3.71 11.15
C ARG A 19 -0.29 2.67 12.14
N PRO A 20 0.03 2.78 13.44
CA PRO A 20 -0.54 1.88 14.45
C PRO A 20 -2.05 2.08 14.63
N ASP A 21 -2.62 3.17 14.10
CA ASP A 21 -4.05 3.45 14.09
C ASP A 21 -4.82 2.66 13.01
N LYS A 22 -4.11 1.93 12.14
CA LYS A 22 -4.68 1.15 11.05
C LYS A 22 -4.31 -0.32 11.18
N ASP A 23 -5.24 -1.21 10.86
CA ASP A 23 -4.99 -2.65 10.74
C ASP A 23 -4.31 -3.01 9.39
N TRP A 24 -3.54 -2.09 8.80
CA TRP A 24 -2.84 -2.33 7.54
C TRP A 24 -1.73 -3.35 7.72
N SER A 25 -1.62 -4.30 6.80
CA SER A 25 -0.46 -5.19 6.75
C SER A 25 0.75 -4.50 6.12
N LEU A 26 1.95 -5.05 6.33
CA LEU A 26 3.15 -4.61 5.62
C LEU A 26 2.97 -4.72 4.08
N THR A 27 2.26 -5.75 3.61
CA THR A 27 1.96 -5.95 2.18
C THR A 27 1.08 -4.83 1.63
N ASP A 28 0.11 -4.36 2.41
CA ASP A 28 -0.75 -3.22 2.02
C ASP A 28 0.09 -1.95 1.88
N CYS A 29 0.94 -1.67 2.87
CA CYS A 29 1.84 -0.51 2.86
C CYS A 29 2.78 -0.51 1.64
N ILE A 30 3.38 -1.66 1.32
CA ILE A 30 4.21 -1.81 0.12
C ILE A 30 3.37 -1.60 -1.15
N SER A 31 2.16 -2.15 -1.20
CA SER A 31 1.25 -1.99 -2.34
C SER A 31 0.87 -0.52 -2.55
N PHE A 32 0.60 0.24 -1.48
CA PHE A 32 0.30 1.66 -1.55
C PHE A 32 1.48 2.46 -2.10
N LEU A 33 2.71 2.19 -1.63
CA LEU A 33 3.90 2.87 -2.14
C LEU A 33 4.13 2.57 -3.63
N VAL A 34 3.95 1.32 -4.04
CA VAL A 34 4.03 0.93 -5.45
C VAL A 34 2.98 1.67 -6.29
N MET A 35 1.74 1.72 -5.82
CA MET A 35 0.66 2.42 -6.52
C MET A 35 0.92 3.92 -6.62
N GLN A 36 1.41 4.54 -5.54
CA GLN A 36 1.81 5.95 -5.51
C GLN A 36 2.93 6.23 -6.51
N ASP A 37 4.04 5.47 -6.47
CA ASP A 37 5.18 5.63 -7.37
C ASP A 37 4.78 5.46 -8.85
N ARG A 38 3.82 4.57 -9.11
CA ARG A 38 3.29 4.29 -10.46
C ARG A 38 2.11 5.18 -10.87
N LYS A 39 1.65 6.10 -10.01
CA LYS A 39 0.47 6.95 -10.22
C LYS A 39 -0.81 6.15 -10.54
N ILE A 40 -0.96 4.98 -9.92
CA ILE A 40 -2.13 4.12 -10.05
C ILE A 40 -3.12 4.49 -8.94
N ARG A 41 -4.34 4.89 -9.31
CA ARG A 41 -5.39 5.27 -8.35
C ARG A 41 -6.44 4.19 -8.08
N ARG A 42 -6.54 3.20 -8.97
CA ARG A 42 -7.59 2.18 -8.93
C ARG A 42 -6.99 0.83 -8.55
N ALA A 43 -7.55 0.16 -7.55
CA ALA A 43 -7.15 -1.17 -7.12
C ALA A 43 -8.29 -2.17 -7.36
N PHE A 44 -7.97 -3.34 -7.91
CA PHE A 44 -8.91 -4.46 -7.97
C PHE A 44 -8.67 -5.34 -6.74
N THR A 45 -9.45 -5.10 -5.70
CA THR A 45 -9.33 -5.76 -4.40
C THR A 45 -10.66 -5.68 -3.68
N SER A 46 -10.96 -6.65 -2.82
CA SER A 46 -12.07 -6.58 -1.86
C SER A 46 -11.69 -5.91 -0.56
N ASP A 47 -10.40 -5.63 -0.33
CA ASP A 47 -9.88 -5.07 0.92
C ASP A 47 -10.15 -3.55 1.03
N HIS A 48 -10.90 -3.18 2.07
CA HIS A 48 -11.23 -1.80 2.42
C HIS A 48 -10.01 -0.93 2.81
N HIS A 49 -8.86 -1.53 3.16
CA HIS A 49 -7.64 -0.77 3.48
C HIS A 49 -7.22 0.18 2.34
N PHE A 50 -7.47 -0.24 1.10
CA PHE A 50 -7.16 0.57 -0.08
C PHE A 50 -8.01 1.84 -0.16
N GLU A 51 -9.27 1.79 0.26
CA GLU A 51 -10.13 2.98 0.35
C GLU A 51 -9.66 3.93 1.46
N GLN A 52 -9.27 3.38 2.62
CA GLN A 52 -8.71 4.17 3.72
C GLN A 52 -7.42 4.90 3.31
N ALA A 53 -6.61 4.29 2.44
CA ALA A 53 -5.40 4.88 1.87
C ALA A 53 -5.68 5.85 0.70
N GLY A 54 -6.94 6.06 0.31
CA GLY A 54 -7.37 7.01 -0.72
C GLY A 54 -7.44 6.42 -2.15
N TYR A 55 -7.35 5.10 -2.31
CA TYR A 55 -7.50 4.43 -3.60
C TYR A 55 -8.97 4.12 -3.90
N VAL A 56 -9.28 4.02 -5.19
CA VAL A 56 -10.60 3.60 -5.68
C VAL A 56 -10.60 2.09 -5.84
N LYS A 57 -11.40 1.39 -5.04
CA LYS A 57 -11.68 -0.03 -5.29
C LYS A 57 -12.55 -0.20 -6.53
N LEU A 58 -12.28 -1.26 -7.28
CA LEU A 58 -13.06 -1.65 -8.46
C LEU A 58 -14.00 -2.83 -8.20
N MET A 59 -14.04 -3.34 -6.97
CA MET A 59 -14.91 -4.44 -6.52
C MET A 59 -15.38 -4.19 -5.09
#